data_AF-A0A5E7SEV1-F1
#
_entry.id   AF-A0A5E7SEV1-F1
#
_cell.length_a   1.000
_cell.length_b   1.000
_cell.length_c   1.000
_cell.angle_alpha   90.00
_cell.angle_beta   90.00
_cell.angle_gamma   90.00
#
_symmetry.space_group_name_H-M   'P 1'
#
loop_
_entity.id
_entity.type
_entity.pdbx_description
1 polymer ?
#
loop_
_entity_poly.entity_id
_entity_poly.type
_entity_poly.pdbx_seq_one_letter_code
_entity_poly.pdbx_strand_id
1 'polypeptide(L)'
;MHTLIGAGDAHDESSTTMAAAYVRMSTEHQQYSTENQLDVIRIYAATHTLEIVKVYTDMGKSGLRLEGRDALKQLFFDVETGRADYSTVLVYDVSRWGRFQDPDVSASYEVRCRQAGVSVQYCAEQFINDGSPVSNIVKSVKRMMAGEYSRELSVKVFAGQSRLIELGYRQGGPAGFGLRRQLVDSTGSPKNELRLGEHKSIQTDRVILVPGPPGEVEMVLQIYRLFVEEGRSEREIADWLNAQGVLNDRSRQWSRGTVHQVLINEKYVGNNVWNHCSFKLKQTRTHNPPEEWVRADGVFRPIVSPILFHAAQSIIQTRSYRMPDDEMLQVLKAIYERRGFLSGLVIDEAEGCPSSSAYQHRFGSLLRCYSLIGYTPARDYQYIEANKRLRKMHPLLLQQTTMKIADVGGHVEVDPSTDLMLVNHELSISLVLCRCQVSMAGYKRWNIRFDSGLNPDLTVAVRMKELEEAAQDYYILPTIDMECPHLRLAENNQASLEIYRFDTLDILSELTRRTDYRRVA
;
A
#
# COMPACT_ATOMS: atom_id res chain seq x y z
N MET A 1 34.68 25.25 85.81
CA MET A 1 35.07 25.13 84.39
C MET A 1 34.95 23.67 84.01
N HIS A 2 33.79 23.25 83.50
CA HIS A 2 33.50 23.06 82.06
C HIS A 2 34.13 21.77 81.46
N THR A 3 33.28 20.73 81.42
CA THR A 3 32.92 19.84 80.30
C THR A 3 33.88 18.84 79.62
N LEU A 4 33.32 17.61 79.51
CA LEU A 4 33.20 16.67 78.35
C LEU A 4 34.42 15.78 77.99
N ILE A 5 34.31 14.46 78.17
CA ILE A 5 33.81 13.41 77.24
C ILE A 5 34.63 13.32 75.94
N GLY A 6 35.25 12.16 75.69
CA GLY A 6 35.77 11.82 74.36
C GLY A 6 36.62 10.55 74.33
N ALA A 7 36.00 9.41 74.03
CA ALA A 7 36.60 8.29 73.30
C ALA A 7 35.45 7.36 72.87
N GLY A 8 34.66 7.84 71.91
CA GLY A 8 33.72 7.01 71.17
C GLY A 8 34.41 6.49 69.93
N ASP A 9 34.41 5.17 69.76
CA ASP A 9 34.75 4.47 68.53
C ASP A 9 33.90 5.00 67.38
N ALA A 10 34.55 5.56 66.36
CA ALA A 10 33.94 5.83 65.07
C ALA A 10 34.34 4.69 64.12
N HIS A 11 33.48 3.67 64.03
CA HIS A 11 33.42 2.82 62.86
C HIS A 11 32.97 3.68 61.67
N ASP A 12 33.89 3.93 60.74
CA ASP A 12 33.57 4.49 59.43
C ASP A 12 32.95 3.35 58.61
N GLU A 13 31.63 3.16 58.74
CA GLU A 13 30.86 2.32 57.82
C GLU A 13 30.96 2.94 56.42
N SER A 14 31.78 2.33 55.56
CA SER A 14 31.76 2.60 54.12
C SER A 14 30.33 2.37 53.61
N SER A 15 29.57 3.45 53.46
CA SER A 15 28.17 3.40 53.02
C SER A 15 28.11 2.81 51.61
N THR A 16 27.74 1.54 51.51
CA THR A 16 27.60 0.86 50.22
C THR A 16 26.52 1.56 49.43
N THR A 17 26.87 2.04 48.23
CA THR A 17 25.96 2.85 47.41
C THR A 17 25.17 1.93 46.49
N MET A 18 23.84 2.05 46.49
CA MET A 18 22.96 1.19 45.70
C MET A 18 22.95 1.60 44.23
N ALA A 19 23.05 0.61 43.34
CA ALA A 19 23.11 0.78 41.89
C ALA A 19 22.13 -0.14 41.15
N ALA A 20 21.68 0.28 39.98
CA ALA A 20 20.99 -0.58 39.02
C ALA A 20 21.89 -0.85 37.81
N ALA A 21 21.78 -2.02 37.20
CA ALA A 21 22.45 -2.36 35.95
C ALA A 21 21.47 -2.30 34.78
N TYR A 22 21.90 -1.78 33.63
CA TYR A 22 21.15 -1.86 32.38
C TYR A 22 21.96 -2.57 31.30
N VAL A 23 21.40 -3.64 30.76
CA VAL A 23 22.00 -4.47 29.71
C VAL A 23 21.07 -4.61 28.51
N ARG A 24 21.66 -4.64 27.31
CA ARG A 24 20.89 -4.75 26.05
C ARG A 24 21.61 -5.64 25.05
N MET A 25 20.83 -6.41 24.30
CA MET A 25 21.30 -7.19 23.14
C MET A 25 20.61 -6.72 21.85
N SER A 26 21.38 -6.56 20.78
CA SER A 26 20.89 -5.99 19.52
C SER A 26 20.32 -7.05 18.55
N THR A 27 20.73 -8.32 18.64
CA THR A 27 20.23 -9.45 17.82
C THR A 27 20.39 -10.79 18.55
N GLU A 28 19.42 -11.71 18.38
CA GLU A 28 19.36 -13.04 19.05
C GLU A 28 20.60 -13.92 18.90
N HIS A 29 21.42 -13.69 17.86
CA HIS A 29 22.61 -14.50 17.56
C HIS A 29 23.78 -14.27 18.52
N GLN A 30 23.63 -13.39 19.51
CA GLN A 30 24.64 -13.08 20.53
C GLN A 30 24.19 -13.56 21.92
N GLN A 31 23.99 -14.88 22.06
CA GLN A 31 23.43 -15.52 23.27
C GLN A 31 24.16 -15.14 24.57
N TYR A 32 25.48 -14.96 24.56
CA TYR A 32 26.27 -14.62 25.75
C TYR A 32 26.60 -13.13 25.89
N SER A 33 25.98 -12.24 25.09
CA SER A 33 26.37 -10.81 25.10
C SER A 33 25.87 -10.04 26.32
N THR A 34 24.74 -10.42 26.92
CA THR A 34 24.20 -9.73 28.11
C THR A 34 24.87 -10.19 29.39
N GLU A 35 25.21 -11.46 29.50
CA GLU A 35 25.95 -12.02 30.63
C GLU A 35 27.36 -11.43 30.71
N ASN A 36 28.09 -11.40 29.59
CA ASN A 36 29.41 -10.75 29.52
C ASN A 36 29.34 -9.25 29.88
N GLN A 37 28.29 -8.55 29.46
CA GLN A 37 28.07 -7.16 29.87
C GLN A 37 27.86 -7.04 31.37
N LEU A 38 27.01 -7.91 31.94
CA LEU A 38 26.69 -7.91 33.36
C LEU A 38 27.90 -8.27 34.23
N ASP A 39 28.77 -9.19 33.78
CA ASP A 39 29.98 -9.57 34.49
C ASP A 39 30.96 -8.41 34.57
N VAL A 40 31.15 -7.66 33.49
CA VAL A 40 31.96 -6.43 33.52
C VAL A 40 31.34 -5.37 34.44
N ILE A 41 30.01 -5.23 34.42
CA ILE A 41 29.30 -4.31 35.33
C ILE A 41 29.48 -4.74 36.80
N ARG A 42 29.41 -6.04 37.10
CA ARG A 42 29.61 -6.57 38.46
C ARG A 42 31.03 -6.33 38.95
N ILE A 43 32.04 -6.55 38.11
CA ILE A 43 33.44 -6.25 38.44
C ILE A 43 33.60 -4.75 38.73
N TYR A 44 33.03 -3.89 37.89
CA TYR A 44 33.06 -2.45 38.11
C TYR A 44 32.39 -2.05 39.43
N ALA A 45 31.20 -2.60 39.70
CA ALA A 45 30.44 -2.34 40.92
C ALA A 45 31.23 -2.73 42.18
N ALA A 46 31.82 -3.93 42.19
CA ALA A 46 32.65 -4.40 43.30
C ALA A 46 33.89 -3.53 43.53
N THR A 47 34.50 -3.00 42.46
CA THR A 47 35.68 -2.12 42.56
C THR A 47 35.35 -0.73 43.11
N HIS A 48 34.10 -0.28 42.98
CA HIS A 48 33.64 1.06 43.38
C HIS A 48 32.68 1.02 44.60
N THR A 49 32.61 -0.10 45.32
CA THR A 49 31.75 -0.28 46.50
C THR A 49 30.26 0.01 46.19
N LEU A 50 29.81 -0.43 45.01
CA LEU A 50 28.42 -0.34 44.57
C LEU A 50 27.74 -1.70 44.70
N GLU A 51 26.51 -1.73 45.19
CA GLU A 51 25.68 -2.94 45.25
C GLU A 51 24.58 -2.88 44.18
N ILE A 52 24.51 -3.90 43.31
CA ILE A 52 23.52 -3.95 42.23
C ILE A 52 22.20 -4.51 42.79
N VAL A 53 21.23 -3.64 43.05
CA VAL A 53 19.90 -4.01 43.59
C VAL A 53 18.89 -4.38 42.51
N LYS A 54 19.12 -3.94 41.26
CA LYS A 54 18.18 -4.15 40.15
C LYS A 54 18.89 -4.28 38.81
N VAL A 55 18.38 -5.15 37.94
CA VAL A 55 18.90 -5.35 36.57
C VAL A 55 17.78 -5.19 35.55
N TYR A 56 17.94 -4.21 34.66
CA TYR A 56 17.04 -3.96 33.52
C TYR A 56 17.62 -4.57 32.26
N THR A 57 16.85 -5.43 31.58
CA THR A 57 17.34 -6.20 30.42
C THR A 57 16.44 -6.03 29.20
N ASP A 58 16.99 -5.53 28.10
CA ASP A 58 16.31 -5.46 26.80
C ASP A 58 16.92 -6.47 25.80
N MET A 59 16.16 -7.52 25.48
CA MET A 59 16.59 -8.61 24.57
C MET A 59 16.16 -8.35 23.12
N GLY A 60 17.11 -8.44 22.18
CA GLY A 60 16.84 -8.33 20.74
C GLY A 60 16.32 -6.97 20.27
N LYS A 61 16.66 -5.89 20.99
CA LYS A 61 16.12 -4.54 20.72
C LYS A 61 17.15 -3.61 20.09
N SER A 62 16.70 -2.81 19.11
CA SER A 62 17.55 -1.90 18.35
C SER A 62 18.14 -0.75 19.17
N GLY A 63 19.37 -0.36 18.81
CA GLY A 63 20.12 0.80 19.29
C GLY A 63 19.47 2.17 19.02
N LEU A 64 18.55 2.23 18.05
CA LEU A 64 18.24 3.44 17.29
C LEU A 64 16.96 4.18 17.75
N ARG A 65 16.11 3.52 18.54
CA ARG A 65 14.84 4.03 19.04
C ARG A 65 14.59 3.56 20.47
N LEU A 66 13.74 4.30 21.19
CA LEU A 66 13.25 3.90 22.51
C LEU A 66 12.04 2.94 22.40
N GLU A 67 11.33 2.96 21.27
CA GLU A 67 10.24 2.03 20.95
C GLU A 67 10.69 0.58 21.10
N GLY A 68 9.96 -0.20 21.90
CA GLY A 68 10.24 -1.61 22.20
C GLY A 68 11.36 -1.87 23.22
N ARG A 69 11.95 -0.84 23.84
CA ARG A 69 12.89 -0.97 24.96
C ARG A 69 12.18 -0.80 26.29
N ASP A 70 11.39 -1.80 26.65
CA ASP A 70 10.47 -1.67 27.77
C ASP A 70 11.22 -1.69 29.10
N ALA A 71 12.36 -2.36 29.20
CA ALA A 71 13.19 -2.32 30.41
C ALA A 71 13.86 -0.94 30.60
N LEU A 72 14.35 -0.30 29.53
CA LEU A 72 14.87 1.07 29.61
C LEU A 72 13.78 2.09 29.94
N LYS A 73 12.57 1.93 29.40
CA LYS A 73 11.42 2.77 29.78
C LYS A 73 11.06 2.59 31.25
N GLN A 74 11.07 1.34 31.74
CA GLN A 74 10.81 1.06 33.14
C GLN A 74 11.88 1.69 34.04
N LEU A 75 13.15 1.65 33.64
CA LEU A 75 14.24 2.35 34.34
C LEU A 75 13.95 3.85 34.44
N PHE A 76 13.58 4.51 33.34
CA PHE A 76 13.24 5.94 33.40
C PHE A 76 12.01 6.21 34.26
N PHE A 77 10.98 5.37 34.18
CA PHE A 77 9.79 5.50 35.01
C PHE A 77 10.12 5.38 36.51
N ASP A 78 10.93 4.40 36.90
CA ASP A 78 11.30 4.18 38.31
C ASP A 78 12.14 5.34 38.85
N VAL A 79 13.06 5.88 38.03
CA VAL A 79 13.88 7.05 38.38
C VAL A 79 13.03 8.32 38.51
N GLU A 80 12.15 8.60 37.53
CA GLU A 80 11.38 9.84 37.48
C GLU A 80 10.22 9.90 38.48
N THR A 81 9.68 8.75 38.85
CA THR A 81 8.63 8.66 39.88
C THR A 81 9.19 8.60 41.30
N GLY A 82 10.53 8.66 41.46
CA GLY A 82 11.19 8.56 42.77
C GLY A 82 11.07 7.19 43.43
N ARG A 83 10.80 6.14 42.64
CA ARG A 83 10.67 4.75 43.10
C ARG A 83 12.00 3.97 43.05
N ALA A 84 13.05 4.59 42.52
CA ALA A 84 14.38 4.00 42.46
C ALA A 84 14.99 3.92 43.86
N ASP A 85 15.32 2.69 44.28
CA ASP A 85 16.06 2.34 45.49
C ASP A 85 17.59 2.43 45.29
N TYR A 86 18.03 3.09 44.21
CA TYR A 86 19.41 3.23 43.79
C TYR A 86 19.73 4.67 43.36
N SER A 87 20.99 5.08 43.55
CA SER A 87 21.49 6.41 43.16
C SER A 87 22.40 6.37 41.92
N THR A 88 22.72 5.19 41.41
CA THR A 88 23.61 5.00 40.26
C THR A 88 23.04 3.97 39.28
N VAL A 89 23.14 4.25 37.98
CA VAL A 89 22.83 3.31 36.89
C VAL A 89 24.13 2.95 36.17
N LEU A 90 24.46 1.66 36.17
CA LEU A 90 25.63 1.09 35.51
C LEU A 90 25.25 0.55 34.13
N VAL A 91 25.99 1.00 33.13
CA VAL A 91 25.80 0.63 31.73
C VAL A 91 27.15 0.18 31.18
N TYR A 92 27.18 -0.85 30.35
CA TYR A 92 28.44 -1.33 29.79
C TYR A 92 29.19 -0.26 28.96
N ASP A 93 28.55 0.32 27.94
CA ASP A 93 29.13 1.36 27.07
C ASP A 93 28.07 2.40 26.65
N VAL A 94 28.50 3.54 26.09
CA VAL A 94 27.60 4.62 25.59
C VAL A 94 26.60 4.09 24.55
N SER A 95 26.98 3.04 23.84
CA SER A 95 26.21 2.45 22.76
C SER A 95 25.05 1.55 23.25
N ARG A 96 25.11 1.06 24.50
CA ARG A 96 24.00 0.35 25.17
C ARG A 96 22.92 1.30 25.61
N TRP A 97 23.31 2.45 26.17
CA TRP A 97 22.40 3.54 26.54
C TRP A 97 21.56 3.98 25.35
N GLY A 98 22.20 4.28 24.22
CA GLY A 98 21.47 4.46 22.97
C GLY A 98 22.32 5.03 21.84
N ARG A 99 22.11 4.48 20.65
CA ARG A 99 22.69 4.94 19.37
C ARG A 99 21.63 5.73 18.61
N PHE A 100 21.02 6.71 19.26
CA PHE A 100 20.03 7.54 18.62
C PHE A 100 20.71 8.33 17.49
N GLN A 101 20.00 8.51 16.36
CA GLN A 101 20.53 9.33 15.25
C GLN A 101 20.73 10.78 15.66
N ASP A 102 19.93 11.25 16.62
CA ASP A 102 20.12 12.51 17.30
C ASP A 102 20.86 12.23 18.63
N PRO A 103 22.15 12.63 18.74
CA PRO A 103 22.93 12.46 19.96
C PRO A 103 22.31 13.15 21.18
N ASP A 104 21.54 14.22 20.97
CA ASP A 104 20.94 15.02 22.05
C ASP A 104 19.80 14.26 22.73
N VAL A 105 19.13 13.36 22.02
CA VAL A 105 18.16 12.44 22.62
C VAL A 105 18.83 11.54 23.65
N SER A 106 20.01 10.99 23.34
CA SER A 106 20.79 10.17 24.28
C SER A 106 21.23 10.97 25.51
N ALA A 107 21.62 12.24 25.28
CA ALA A 107 21.98 13.18 26.33
C ALA A 107 20.79 13.52 27.25
N SER A 108 19.60 13.74 26.67
CA SER A 108 18.39 14.12 27.40
C SER A 108 18.00 13.09 28.46
N TYR A 109 18.14 11.80 28.16
CA TYR A 109 17.86 10.72 29.11
C TYR A 109 18.85 10.70 30.29
N GLU A 110 20.13 10.97 30.03
CA GLU A 110 21.14 11.07 31.11
C GLU A 110 20.86 12.30 31.99
N VAL A 111 20.45 13.42 31.39
CA VAL A 111 20.05 14.63 32.12
C VAL A 111 18.83 14.38 33.00
N ARG A 112 17.81 13.69 32.50
CA ARG A 112 16.61 13.31 33.28
C ARG A 112 16.96 12.46 34.50
N CYS A 113 17.84 11.47 34.33
CA CYS A 113 18.31 10.67 35.47
C CYS A 113 19.03 11.54 36.51
N ARG A 114 19.92 12.43 36.05
CA ARG A 114 20.66 13.35 36.93
C ARG A 114 19.75 14.30 37.68
N GLN A 115 18.72 14.83 37.04
CA GLN A 115 17.72 15.71 37.67
C GLN A 115 16.94 15.00 38.78
N ALA A 116 16.73 13.69 38.65
CA ALA A 116 16.12 12.84 39.68
C ALA A 116 17.12 12.34 40.74
N GLY A 117 18.38 12.82 40.72
CA GLY A 117 19.42 12.42 41.69
C GLY A 117 20.13 11.11 41.36
N VAL A 118 19.88 10.52 40.18
CA VAL A 118 20.48 9.25 39.75
C VAL A 118 21.58 9.48 38.72
N SER A 119 22.81 9.07 39.03
CA SER A 119 23.96 9.19 38.12
C SER A 119 24.02 8.01 37.15
N VAL A 120 24.53 8.21 35.93
CA VAL A 120 24.74 7.13 34.94
C VAL A 120 26.24 6.93 34.75
N GLN A 121 26.75 5.71 34.87
CA GLN A 121 28.17 5.40 34.71
C GLN A 121 28.38 4.33 33.63
N TYR A 122 29.44 4.50 32.83
CA TYR A 122 29.79 3.62 31.72
C TYR A 122 31.00 2.76 32.10
N CYS A 123 30.80 1.46 32.34
CA CYS A 123 31.80 0.58 32.94
C CYS A 123 32.99 0.24 32.03
N ALA A 124 32.79 0.26 30.70
CA ALA A 124 33.83 -0.07 29.72
C ALA A 124 34.48 1.17 29.07
N GLU A 125 34.14 2.38 29.51
CA GLU A 125 34.74 3.62 28.99
C GLU A 125 35.89 4.08 29.90
N GLN A 126 36.95 4.64 29.29
CA GLN A 126 38.16 5.08 30.00
C GLN A 126 38.03 6.44 30.70
N PHE A 127 36.89 7.12 30.53
CA PHE A 127 36.62 8.42 31.17
C PHE A 127 35.67 8.24 32.34
N ILE A 128 35.92 8.99 33.42
CA ILE A 128 35.02 9.05 34.57
C ILE A 128 33.84 9.96 34.19
N ASN A 129 32.60 9.53 34.44
CA ASN A 129 31.42 10.39 34.25
C ASN A 129 31.24 11.34 35.45
N ASP A 130 32.26 12.16 35.69
CA ASP A 130 32.37 13.12 36.80
C ASP A 130 31.69 14.47 36.53
N GLY A 131 31.13 14.65 35.34
CA GLY A 131 30.53 15.91 34.91
C GLY A 131 31.54 16.98 34.51
N SER A 132 32.85 16.67 34.47
CA SER A 132 33.89 17.60 34.04
C SER A 132 33.67 18.05 32.58
N PRO A 133 34.13 19.26 32.20
CA PRO A 133 34.06 19.72 30.81
C PRO A 133 34.70 18.75 29.83
N VAL A 134 35.82 18.11 30.21
CA VAL A 134 36.52 17.11 29.40
C VAL A 134 35.68 15.85 29.22
N SER A 135 35.09 15.32 30.30
CA SER A 135 34.19 14.15 30.25
C SER A 135 32.97 14.43 29.37
N ASN A 136 32.39 15.64 29.44
CA ASN A 136 31.25 16.03 28.61
C ASN A 136 31.60 16.09 27.12
N ILE A 137 32.77 16.61 26.75
CA ILE A 137 33.24 16.64 25.36
C ILE A 137 33.44 15.21 24.83
N VAL A 138 34.14 14.36 25.59
CA VAL A 138 34.41 12.96 25.18
C VAL A 138 33.10 12.18 25.02
N LYS A 139 32.13 12.36 25.93
CA LYS A 139 30.78 11.76 25.82
C LYS A 139 30.05 12.21 24.55
N SER A 140 30.05 13.51 24.24
CA SER A 140 29.41 14.04 23.04
C SER A 140 30.01 13.45 21.76
N VAL A 141 31.34 13.36 21.68
CA VAL A 141 32.04 12.71 20.56
C VAL A 141 31.66 11.24 20.45
N LYS A 142 31.67 10.49 21.56
CA LYS A 142 31.30 9.06 21.59
C LYS A 142 29.84 8.82 21.16
N ARG A 143 28.90 9.66 21.60
CA ARG A 143 27.49 9.58 21.19
C ARG A 143 27.32 9.85 19.70
N MET A 144 28.00 10.86 19.18
CA MET A 144 28.02 11.16 17.74
C MET A 144 28.58 9.99 16.93
N MET A 145 29.74 9.44 17.35
CA MET A 145 30.36 8.27 16.71
C MET A 145 29.46 7.04 16.76
N ALA A 146 28.75 6.80 17.86
CA ALA A 146 27.84 5.67 17.99
C ALA A 146 26.62 5.77 17.03
N GLY A 147 26.15 7.00 16.76
CA GLY A 147 25.14 7.28 15.74
C GLY A 147 25.68 7.12 14.31
N GLU A 148 26.84 7.70 14.02
CA GLU A 148 27.50 7.64 12.70
C GLU A 148 27.94 6.24 12.31
N TYR A 149 28.32 5.40 13.26
CA TYR A 149 28.71 4.01 13.01
C TYR A 149 27.69 3.25 12.15
N SER A 150 26.39 3.46 12.38
CA SER A 150 25.34 2.78 11.61
C SER A 150 25.26 3.28 10.16
N ARG A 151 25.53 4.57 9.94
CA ARG A 151 25.57 5.18 8.59
C ARG A 151 26.80 4.69 7.83
N GLU A 152 27.98 4.77 8.44
CA GLU A 152 29.21 4.26 7.85
C GLU A 152 29.14 2.77 7.52
N LEU A 153 28.61 1.96 8.45
CA LEU A 153 28.44 0.54 8.23
C LEU A 153 27.49 0.27 7.05
N SER A 154 26.40 1.03 6.94
CA SER A 154 25.48 0.91 5.80
C SER A 154 26.19 1.21 4.47
N VAL A 155 27.04 2.24 4.41
CA VAL A 155 27.80 2.59 3.21
C VAL A 155 28.79 1.47 2.86
N LYS A 156 29.54 0.97 3.85
CA LYS A 156 30.52 -0.12 3.66
C LYS A 156 29.85 -1.42 3.24
N VAL A 157 28.74 -1.79 3.86
CA VAL A 157 27.96 -2.98 3.49
C VAL A 157 27.43 -2.83 2.07
N PHE A 158 26.85 -1.68 1.71
CA PHE A 158 26.38 -1.43 0.35
C PHE A 158 27.51 -1.59 -0.67
N ALA A 159 28.64 -0.91 -0.47
CA ALA A 159 29.80 -1.02 -1.36
C ALA A 159 30.32 -2.47 -1.47
N GLY A 160 30.36 -3.20 -0.35
CA GLY A 160 30.74 -4.62 -0.35
C GLY A 160 29.75 -5.50 -1.12
N GLN A 161 28.45 -5.27 -0.98
CA GLN A 161 27.42 -6.01 -1.72
C GLN A 161 27.48 -5.68 -3.21
N SER A 162 27.62 -4.41 -3.58
CA SER A 162 27.80 -3.98 -4.97
C SER A 162 29.02 -4.66 -5.61
N ARG A 163 30.16 -4.69 -4.89
CA ARG A 163 31.37 -5.36 -5.37
C ARG A 163 31.15 -6.86 -5.60
N LEU A 164 30.38 -7.52 -4.74
CA LEU A 164 30.07 -8.95 -4.93
C LEU A 164 29.21 -9.19 -6.17
N ILE A 165 28.24 -8.31 -6.45
CA ILE A 165 27.44 -8.37 -7.69
C ILE A 165 28.33 -8.22 -8.91
N GLU A 166 29.22 -7.21 -8.93
CA GLU A 166 30.20 -6.97 -10.01
C GLU A 166 31.11 -8.18 -10.26
N LEU A 167 31.49 -8.90 -9.21
CA LEU A 167 32.28 -10.14 -9.29
C LEU A 167 31.45 -11.36 -9.74
N GLY A 168 30.17 -11.20 -10.04
CA GLY A 168 29.29 -12.27 -10.50
C GLY A 168 28.57 -13.05 -9.41
N TYR A 169 28.75 -12.68 -8.15
CA TYR A 169 28.08 -13.33 -7.03
C TYR A 169 26.69 -12.74 -6.78
N ARG A 170 25.78 -13.57 -6.28
CA ARG A 170 24.39 -13.21 -6.02
C ARG A 170 24.21 -12.67 -4.61
N GLN A 171 23.66 -11.46 -4.50
CA GLN A 171 23.28 -10.84 -3.23
C GLN A 171 21.78 -11.01 -2.94
N GLY A 172 21.40 -12.22 -2.54
CA GLY A 172 20.05 -12.55 -2.08
C GLY A 172 19.01 -12.80 -3.17
N GLY A 173 17.73 -12.81 -2.76
CA GLY A 173 16.58 -13.08 -3.63
C GLY A 173 16.42 -14.55 -4.08
N PRO A 174 15.23 -14.94 -4.54
CA PRO A 174 14.99 -16.28 -5.07
C PRO A 174 15.73 -16.50 -6.39
N ALA A 175 16.00 -17.75 -6.76
CA ALA A 175 16.60 -18.09 -8.05
C ALA A 175 15.66 -17.72 -9.22
N GLY A 176 14.39 -18.09 -9.11
CA GLY A 176 13.41 -18.09 -10.20
C GLY A 176 13.23 -19.48 -10.80
N PHE A 177 12.18 -19.62 -11.58
CA PHE A 177 11.83 -20.89 -12.23
C PHE A 177 12.91 -21.31 -13.23
N GLY A 178 13.31 -22.57 -13.25
CA GLY A 178 14.40 -23.04 -14.12
C GLY A 178 15.81 -22.71 -13.65
N LEU A 179 15.99 -21.98 -12.53
CA LEU A 179 17.30 -21.63 -11.96
C LEU A 179 17.47 -22.21 -10.54
N ARG A 180 18.72 -22.39 -10.11
CA ARG A 180 19.09 -22.81 -8.75
C ARG A 180 20.15 -21.89 -8.15
N ARG A 181 20.12 -21.77 -6.81
CA ARG A 181 21.15 -21.07 -6.03
C ARG A 181 22.24 -22.09 -5.69
N GLN A 182 23.41 -21.94 -6.30
CA GLN A 182 24.55 -22.81 -6.05
C GLN A 182 25.50 -22.11 -5.06
N LEU A 183 25.84 -22.78 -3.97
CA LEU A 183 26.91 -22.33 -3.08
C LEU A 183 28.26 -22.65 -3.72
N VAL A 184 29.20 -21.71 -3.64
CA VAL A 184 30.59 -21.90 -4.06
C VAL A 184 31.51 -21.45 -2.92
N ASP A 185 32.68 -22.08 -2.80
CA ASP A 185 33.70 -21.66 -1.83
C ASP A 185 34.44 -20.37 -2.28
N SER A 186 35.46 -19.97 -1.54
CA SER A 186 36.28 -18.80 -1.86
C SER A 186 37.11 -18.94 -3.14
N THR A 187 37.30 -20.16 -3.65
CA THR A 187 38.02 -20.47 -4.89
C THR A 187 37.08 -20.55 -6.10
N GLY A 188 35.76 -20.54 -5.87
CA GLY A 188 34.73 -20.71 -6.90
C GLY A 188 34.32 -22.17 -7.13
N SER A 189 34.80 -23.11 -6.32
CA SER A 189 34.45 -24.52 -6.45
C SER A 189 33.01 -24.76 -5.93
N PRO A 190 32.18 -25.53 -6.66
CA PRO A 190 30.80 -25.77 -6.30
C PRO A 190 30.68 -26.63 -5.03
N LYS A 191 29.76 -26.22 -4.15
CA LYS A 191 29.35 -26.95 -2.93
C LYS A 191 27.91 -27.46 -3.10
N ASN A 192 27.06 -27.31 -2.09
CA ASN A 192 25.66 -27.68 -2.15
C ASN A 192 24.77 -26.60 -2.78
N GLU A 193 23.66 -27.02 -3.38
CA GLU A 193 22.57 -26.10 -3.73
C GLU A 193 21.85 -25.61 -2.47
N LEU A 194 21.41 -24.34 -2.49
CA LEU A 194 20.61 -23.74 -1.43
C LEU A 194 19.13 -23.77 -1.80
N ARG A 195 18.32 -24.40 -0.94
CA ARG A 195 16.86 -24.41 -1.07
C ARG A 195 16.27 -23.03 -0.74
N LEU A 196 14.97 -22.89 -1.00
CA LEU A 196 14.23 -21.69 -0.63
C LEU A 196 14.31 -21.47 0.90
N GLY A 197 14.71 -20.27 1.31
CA GLY A 197 14.89 -19.93 2.72
C GLY A 197 16.24 -20.34 3.32
N GLU A 198 17.07 -21.12 2.61
CA GLU A 198 18.40 -21.46 3.10
C GLU A 198 19.41 -20.33 2.84
N HIS A 199 20.32 -20.18 3.80
CA HIS A 199 21.38 -19.17 3.82
C HIS A 199 22.75 -19.84 3.95
N LYS A 200 23.78 -19.17 3.45
CA LYS A 200 25.16 -19.60 3.67
C LYS A 200 25.53 -19.49 5.15
N SER A 201 26.16 -20.52 5.69
CA SER A 201 26.65 -20.51 7.08
C SER A 201 28.05 -19.92 7.20
N ILE A 202 28.88 -20.03 6.14
CA ILE A 202 30.25 -19.54 6.12
C ILE A 202 30.29 -18.19 5.40
N GLN A 203 30.90 -17.18 6.02
CA GLN A 203 30.94 -15.83 5.46
C GLN A 203 31.73 -15.74 4.15
N THR A 204 32.79 -16.52 3.99
CA THR A 204 33.65 -16.56 2.79
C THR A 204 33.00 -17.25 1.59
N ASP A 205 32.02 -18.14 1.81
CA ASP A 205 31.27 -18.75 0.73
C ASP A 205 30.47 -17.71 -0.08
N ARG A 206 30.24 -18.00 -1.35
CA ARG A 206 29.49 -17.16 -2.27
C ARG A 206 28.35 -17.96 -2.89
N VAL A 207 27.41 -17.25 -3.50
CA VAL A 207 26.25 -17.86 -4.17
C VAL A 207 26.26 -17.41 -5.62
N ILE A 208 26.08 -18.34 -6.54
CA ILE A 208 25.85 -18.06 -7.96
C ILE A 208 24.50 -18.64 -8.39
N LEU A 209 24.03 -18.26 -9.57
CA LEU A 209 22.93 -18.95 -10.22
C LEU A 209 23.45 -19.99 -11.20
N VAL A 210 22.75 -21.12 -11.27
CA VAL A 210 22.99 -22.15 -12.28
C VAL A 210 21.65 -22.61 -12.87
N PRO A 211 21.62 -23.13 -14.11
CA PRO A 211 20.43 -23.80 -14.64
C PRO A 211 19.98 -24.92 -13.70
N GLY A 212 18.67 -25.00 -13.49
CA GLY A 212 18.03 -26.02 -12.67
C GLY A 212 17.74 -27.31 -13.45
N PRO A 213 16.75 -28.10 -13.00
CA PRO A 213 16.37 -29.35 -13.65
C PRO A 213 16.05 -29.16 -15.14
N PRO A 214 16.47 -30.08 -16.02
CA PRO A 214 16.28 -29.94 -17.46
C PRO A 214 14.83 -29.67 -17.89
N GLY A 215 13.85 -30.26 -17.20
CA GLY A 215 12.44 -30.02 -17.48
C GLY A 215 12.00 -28.57 -17.22
N GLU A 216 12.46 -27.94 -16.14
CA GLU A 216 12.15 -26.53 -15.88
C GLU A 216 12.86 -25.60 -16.86
N VAL A 217 14.12 -25.92 -17.21
CA VAL A 217 14.92 -25.18 -18.19
C VAL A 217 14.24 -25.20 -19.56
N GLU A 218 13.76 -26.37 -20.00
CA GLU A 218 13.02 -26.49 -21.26
C GLU A 218 11.73 -25.67 -21.22
N MET A 219 10.99 -25.69 -20.11
CA MET A 219 9.78 -24.88 -19.97
C MET A 219 10.06 -23.37 -20.06
N VAL A 220 11.18 -22.88 -19.51
CA VAL A 220 11.60 -21.49 -19.72
C VAL A 220 11.87 -21.20 -21.20
N LEU A 221 12.56 -22.09 -21.90
CA LEU A 221 12.80 -21.92 -23.34
C LEU A 221 11.49 -21.90 -24.14
N GLN A 222 10.55 -22.78 -23.80
CA GLN A 222 9.21 -22.81 -24.41
C GLN A 222 8.43 -21.51 -24.16
N ILE A 223 8.50 -20.94 -22.95
CA ILE A 223 7.88 -19.63 -22.65
C ILE A 223 8.40 -18.56 -23.61
N TYR A 224 9.71 -18.50 -23.85
CA TYR A 224 10.28 -17.52 -24.77
C TYR A 224 9.89 -17.79 -26.24
N ARG A 225 9.89 -19.05 -26.69
CA ARG A 225 9.44 -19.41 -28.05
C ARG A 225 7.97 -19.07 -28.28
N LEU A 226 7.08 -19.48 -27.38
CA LEU A 226 5.64 -19.17 -27.44
C LEU A 226 5.39 -17.65 -27.50
N PHE A 227 6.19 -16.87 -26.78
CA PHE A 227 6.06 -15.42 -26.76
C PHE A 227 6.61 -14.74 -28.02
N VAL A 228 7.81 -15.14 -28.47
CA VAL A 228 8.55 -14.47 -29.55
C VAL A 228 8.17 -15.01 -30.93
N GLU A 229 8.09 -16.33 -31.09
CA GLU A 229 7.88 -16.99 -32.38
C GLU A 229 6.38 -17.15 -32.69
N GLU A 230 5.58 -17.55 -31.70
CA GLU A 230 4.13 -17.72 -31.86
C GLU A 230 3.31 -16.46 -31.52
N GLY A 231 3.94 -15.44 -30.93
CA GLY A 231 3.29 -14.16 -30.61
C GLY A 231 2.26 -14.20 -29.48
N ARG A 232 2.18 -15.31 -28.72
CA ARG A 232 1.19 -15.48 -27.64
C ARG A 232 1.32 -14.41 -26.56
N SER A 233 0.21 -14.05 -25.95
CA SER A 233 0.17 -13.15 -24.80
C SER A 233 0.68 -13.86 -23.53
N GLU A 234 1.17 -13.09 -22.55
CA GLU A 234 1.61 -13.67 -21.27
C GLU A 234 0.47 -14.37 -20.50
N ARG A 235 -0.79 -14.03 -20.80
CA ARG A 235 -1.97 -14.70 -20.22
C ARG A 235 -2.18 -16.08 -20.85
N GLU A 236 -2.15 -16.16 -22.18
CA GLU A 236 -2.29 -17.44 -22.90
C GLU A 236 -1.15 -18.40 -22.54
N ILE A 237 0.08 -17.90 -22.38
CA ILE A 237 1.21 -18.70 -21.94
C ILE A 237 1.00 -19.20 -20.50
N ALA A 238 0.48 -18.36 -19.60
CA ALA A 238 0.18 -18.77 -18.23
C ALA A 238 -0.89 -19.87 -18.21
N ASP A 239 -1.95 -19.73 -19.01
CA ASP A 239 -3.03 -20.71 -19.09
C ASP A 239 -2.54 -22.02 -19.70
N TRP A 240 -1.65 -21.96 -20.70
CA TRP A 240 -0.97 -23.14 -21.26
C TRP A 240 -0.10 -23.88 -20.24
N LEU A 241 0.71 -23.16 -19.45
CA LEU A 241 1.54 -23.75 -18.38
C LEU A 241 0.66 -24.43 -17.31
N ASN A 242 -0.43 -23.79 -16.92
CA ASN A 242 -1.38 -24.32 -15.94
C ASN A 242 -2.11 -25.56 -16.47
N ALA A 243 -2.48 -25.57 -17.75
CA ALA A 243 -3.10 -26.74 -18.39
C ALA A 243 -2.16 -27.96 -18.43
N GLN A 244 -0.85 -27.76 -18.46
CA GLN A 244 0.15 -28.83 -18.35
C GLN A 244 0.42 -29.28 -16.90
N GLY A 245 -0.21 -28.66 -15.91
CA GLY A 245 0.03 -28.96 -14.50
C GLY A 245 1.38 -28.47 -13.97
N VAL A 246 2.07 -27.58 -14.69
CA VAL A 246 3.37 -27.04 -14.27
C VAL A 246 3.14 -25.96 -13.21
N LEU A 247 3.79 -26.10 -12.05
CA LEU A 247 3.79 -25.07 -11.00
C LEU A 247 5.01 -24.15 -11.14
N ASN A 248 4.88 -22.90 -10.70
CA ASN A 248 5.99 -21.95 -10.70
C ASN A 248 7.00 -22.21 -9.56
N ASP A 249 8.05 -21.37 -9.47
CA ASP A 249 9.13 -21.47 -8.48
C ASP A 249 8.69 -21.35 -7.01
N ARG A 250 7.44 -20.97 -6.77
CA ARG A 250 6.80 -20.88 -5.45
C ARG A 250 5.72 -21.93 -5.25
N SER A 251 5.69 -22.95 -6.09
CA SER A 251 4.67 -24.01 -6.08
C SER A 251 3.24 -23.48 -6.23
N ARG A 252 3.05 -22.43 -7.04
CA ARG A 252 1.73 -21.84 -7.35
C ARG A 252 1.43 -21.93 -8.83
N GLN A 253 0.15 -21.75 -9.19
CA GLN A 253 -0.26 -21.58 -10.58
C GLN A 253 0.38 -20.35 -11.21
N TRP A 254 0.56 -20.41 -12.53
CA TRP A 254 1.07 -19.32 -13.35
C TRP A 254 0.02 -18.23 -13.53
N SER A 255 0.50 -17.00 -13.53
CA SER A 255 -0.27 -15.81 -13.85
C SER A 255 0.43 -15.03 -14.97
N ARG A 256 -0.31 -14.15 -15.63
CA ARG A 256 0.24 -13.15 -16.57
C ARG A 256 1.47 -12.45 -15.98
N GLY A 257 1.40 -12.04 -14.71
CA GLY A 257 2.50 -11.35 -14.03
C GLY A 257 3.75 -12.22 -13.83
N THR A 258 3.59 -13.49 -13.47
CA THR A 258 4.75 -14.39 -13.26
C THR A 258 5.41 -14.77 -14.59
N VAL A 259 4.64 -14.96 -15.65
CA VAL A 259 5.20 -15.14 -17.01
C VAL A 259 5.93 -13.89 -17.47
N HIS A 260 5.34 -12.72 -17.29
CA HIS A 260 5.98 -11.44 -17.61
C HIS A 260 7.32 -11.28 -16.88
N GLN A 261 7.41 -11.64 -15.59
CA GLN A 261 8.66 -11.63 -14.83
C GLN A 261 9.72 -12.59 -15.38
N VAL A 262 9.34 -13.70 -16.01
CA VAL A 262 10.29 -14.60 -16.69
C VAL A 262 10.85 -13.95 -17.95
N LEU A 263 10.02 -13.24 -18.71
CA LEU A 263 10.40 -12.61 -19.97
C LEU A 263 11.27 -11.34 -19.80
N ILE A 264 11.16 -10.64 -18.67
CA ILE A 264 11.90 -9.38 -18.42
C ILE A 264 13.16 -9.52 -17.57
N ASN A 265 13.30 -10.62 -16.82
CA ASN A 265 14.38 -10.71 -15.85
C ASN A 265 15.66 -11.19 -16.51
N GLU A 266 16.68 -10.35 -16.48
CA GLU A 266 17.96 -10.61 -17.16
C GLU A 266 18.77 -11.77 -16.60
N LYS A 267 18.39 -12.30 -15.44
CA LYS A 267 19.00 -13.53 -14.92
C LYS A 267 18.88 -14.71 -15.88
N TYR A 268 17.90 -14.72 -16.78
CA TYR A 268 17.74 -15.80 -17.75
C TYR A 268 18.80 -15.78 -18.86
N VAL A 269 19.45 -14.62 -19.08
CA VAL A 269 20.60 -14.46 -19.99
C VAL A 269 21.96 -14.43 -19.27
N GLY A 270 21.99 -14.78 -17.97
CA GLY A 270 23.23 -14.88 -17.22
C GLY A 270 23.68 -13.59 -16.54
N ASN A 271 22.84 -12.56 -16.49
CA ASN A 271 23.19 -11.27 -15.88
C ASN A 271 22.76 -11.22 -14.41
N ASN A 272 23.58 -10.61 -13.57
CA ASN A 272 23.16 -10.15 -12.25
C ASN A 272 22.79 -8.67 -12.33
N VAL A 273 21.57 -8.34 -11.89
CA VAL A 273 21.11 -6.96 -11.71
C VAL A 273 20.63 -6.81 -10.28
N TRP A 274 21.10 -5.77 -9.61
CA TRP A 274 20.83 -5.51 -8.19
C TRP A 274 20.56 -4.03 -7.94
N ASN A 275 20.12 -3.72 -6.72
CA ASN A 275 19.76 -2.37 -6.29
C ASN A 275 18.53 -1.77 -7.01
N HIS A 276 17.53 -2.58 -7.38
CA HIS A 276 16.26 -2.07 -7.94
C HIS A 276 15.41 -1.27 -6.94
N CYS A 277 15.51 -1.58 -5.64
CA CYS A 277 14.82 -0.85 -4.58
C CYS A 277 15.77 -0.68 -3.40
N SER A 278 15.68 0.46 -2.73
CA SER A 278 16.39 0.71 -1.48
C SER A 278 15.42 1.00 -0.33
N PHE A 279 15.82 0.63 0.88
CA PHE A 279 15.11 0.95 2.12
C PHE A 279 16.14 1.37 3.17
N LYS A 280 16.59 2.62 3.06
CA LYS A 280 17.61 3.17 3.96
C LYS A 280 16.98 3.49 5.32
N LEU A 281 17.82 3.53 6.35
CA LEU A 281 17.37 3.70 7.74
C LEU A 281 16.51 4.97 7.90
N LYS A 282 15.26 4.79 8.37
CA LYS A 282 14.22 5.85 8.51
C LYS A 282 13.80 6.55 7.22
N GLN A 283 14.15 6.02 6.06
CA GLN A 283 13.65 6.48 4.78
C GLN A 283 12.54 5.55 4.29
N THR A 284 11.64 6.05 3.46
CA THR A 284 10.66 5.20 2.80
C THR A 284 11.34 4.29 1.79
N ARG A 285 10.71 3.17 1.48
CA ARG A 285 11.19 2.29 0.41
C ARG A 285 11.03 3.03 -0.92
N THR A 286 12.13 3.17 -1.65
CA THR A 286 12.15 3.82 -2.97
C THR A 286 12.54 2.83 -4.05
N HIS A 287 11.97 2.99 -5.24
CA HIS A 287 12.46 2.32 -6.44
C HIS A 287 13.62 3.15 -6.98
N ASN A 288 14.77 2.51 -7.19
CA ASN A 288 15.95 3.22 -7.66
C ASN A 288 15.93 3.31 -9.19
N PRO A 289 16.41 4.41 -9.76
CA PRO A 289 16.42 4.57 -11.20
C PRO A 289 17.50 3.65 -11.83
N PRO A 290 17.38 3.28 -13.12
CA PRO A 290 18.28 2.30 -13.75
C PRO A 290 19.77 2.65 -13.70
N GLU A 291 20.11 3.93 -13.62
CA GLU A 291 21.50 4.41 -13.55
C GLU A 291 22.18 4.05 -12.21
N GLU A 292 21.39 3.80 -11.16
CA GLU A 292 21.87 3.34 -9.87
C GLU A 292 21.92 1.81 -9.74
N TRP A 293 21.50 1.08 -10.77
CA TRP A 293 21.50 -0.39 -10.73
C TRP A 293 22.92 -0.92 -10.85
N VAL A 294 23.26 -1.84 -9.95
CA VAL A 294 24.54 -2.53 -10.00
C VAL A 294 24.38 -3.77 -10.86
N ARG A 295 25.22 -3.92 -11.86
CA ARG A 295 25.06 -4.89 -12.94
C ARG A 295 26.36 -5.63 -13.23
N ALA A 296 26.24 -6.92 -13.52
CA ALA A 296 27.33 -7.73 -14.07
C ALA A 296 26.77 -8.70 -15.12
N ASP A 297 27.25 -8.58 -16.36
CA ASP A 297 26.71 -9.29 -17.52
C ASP A 297 27.42 -10.63 -17.76
N GLY A 298 26.67 -11.66 -18.14
CA GLY A 298 27.22 -12.97 -18.53
C GLY A 298 28.01 -13.69 -17.43
N VAL A 299 27.72 -13.42 -16.16
CA VAL A 299 28.50 -13.91 -15.01
C VAL A 299 28.13 -15.32 -14.55
N PHE A 300 27.08 -15.91 -15.09
CA PHE A 300 26.75 -17.32 -14.90
C PHE A 300 26.09 -17.92 -16.14
N ARG A 301 26.01 -19.26 -16.16
CA ARG A 301 25.49 -19.99 -17.32
C ARG A 301 24.02 -19.58 -17.61
N PRO A 302 23.74 -19.02 -18.79
CA PRO A 302 22.39 -18.61 -19.16
C PRO A 302 21.49 -19.81 -19.47
N ILE A 303 20.18 -19.59 -19.39
CA ILE A 303 19.16 -20.50 -19.93
C ILE A 303 18.77 -20.06 -21.34
N VAL A 304 18.57 -18.76 -21.53
CA VAL A 304 18.07 -18.14 -22.75
C VAL A 304 19.20 -17.44 -23.48
N SER A 305 19.22 -17.49 -24.80
CA SER A 305 20.21 -16.75 -25.58
C SER A 305 19.93 -15.23 -25.51
N PRO A 306 20.96 -14.37 -25.55
CA PRO A 306 20.76 -12.92 -25.57
C PRO A 306 19.86 -12.45 -26.72
N ILE A 307 19.93 -13.12 -27.88
CA ILE A 307 19.11 -12.82 -29.06
C ILE A 307 17.62 -13.01 -28.76
N LEU A 308 17.25 -14.17 -28.21
CA LEU A 308 15.86 -14.50 -27.90
C LEU A 308 15.31 -13.60 -26.79
N PHE A 309 16.15 -13.25 -25.81
CA PHE A 309 15.80 -12.31 -24.76
C PHE A 309 15.55 -10.89 -25.28
N HIS A 310 16.45 -10.36 -26.10
CA HIS A 310 16.26 -9.04 -26.70
C HIS A 310 15.04 -8.98 -27.61
N ALA A 311 14.75 -10.06 -28.36
CA ALA A 311 13.51 -10.14 -29.14
C ALA A 311 12.26 -10.03 -28.25
N ALA A 312 12.23 -10.74 -27.13
CA ALA A 312 11.15 -10.62 -26.15
C ALA A 312 11.05 -9.21 -25.55
N GLN A 313 12.18 -8.59 -25.20
CA GLN A 313 12.22 -7.21 -24.70
C GLN A 313 11.67 -6.22 -25.70
N SER A 314 12.04 -6.31 -26.98
CA SER A 314 11.52 -5.44 -28.03
C SER A 314 10.00 -5.57 -28.16
N ILE A 315 9.46 -6.80 -28.18
CA ILE A 315 8.00 -7.03 -28.22
C ILE A 315 7.31 -6.39 -27.00
N ILE A 316 7.87 -6.58 -25.80
CA ILE A 316 7.32 -6.00 -24.58
C ILE A 316 7.37 -4.48 -24.63
N GLN A 317 8.49 -3.89 -25.07
CA GLN A 317 8.64 -2.45 -25.20
C GLN A 317 7.63 -1.87 -26.18
N THR A 318 7.47 -2.47 -27.36
CA THR A 318 6.46 -2.08 -28.36
C THR A 318 5.04 -2.19 -27.81
N ARG A 319 4.71 -3.26 -27.08
CA ARG A 319 3.39 -3.43 -26.44
C ARG A 319 3.18 -2.50 -25.24
N SER A 320 4.26 -2.13 -24.56
CA SER A 320 4.27 -1.21 -23.40
C SER A 320 4.29 0.26 -23.80
N TYR A 321 4.55 0.54 -25.08
CA TYR A 321 4.43 1.88 -25.65
C TYR A 321 2.98 2.34 -25.54
N ARG A 322 2.70 3.01 -24.42
CA ARG A 322 1.50 3.81 -24.24
C ARG A 322 1.79 5.11 -24.97
N MET A 323 1.16 5.26 -26.12
CA MET A 323 1.16 6.51 -26.87
C MET A 323 0.85 7.66 -25.89
N PRO A 324 1.73 8.66 -25.78
CA PRO A 324 1.50 9.80 -24.89
C PRO A 324 0.22 10.52 -25.31
N ASP A 325 -0.41 11.21 -24.35
CA ASP A 325 -1.72 11.81 -24.55
C ASP A 325 -1.77 12.74 -25.78
N ASP A 326 -0.70 13.50 -26.02
CA ASP A 326 -0.58 14.41 -27.16
C ASP A 326 -0.54 13.66 -28.50
N GLU A 327 0.15 12.53 -28.56
CA GLU A 327 0.27 11.73 -29.77
C GLU A 327 -1.03 10.97 -30.07
N MET A 328 -1.72 10.48 -29.03
CA MET A 328 -3.08 9.94 -29.18
C MET A 328 -4.02 10.99 -29.79
N LEU A 329 -3.99 12.22 -29.28
CA LEU A 329 -4.82 13.31 -29.81
C LEU A 329 -4.41 13.69 -31.25
N GLN A 330 -3.13 13.66 -31.61
CA GLN A 330 -2.66 13.91 -32.98
C GLN A 330 -3.15 12.85 -33.97
N VAL A 331 -3.07 11.56 -33.60
CA VAL A 331 -3.59 10.46 -34.43
C VAL A 331 -5.10 10.62 -34.64
N LEU A 332 -5.85 10.94 -33.58
CA LEU A 332 -7.29 11.17 -33.68
C LEU A 332 -7.62 12.39 -34.57
N LYS A 333 -6.83 13.45 -34.48
CA LYS A 333 -6.96 14.65 -35.32
C LYS A 333 -6.67 14.35 -36.79
N ALA A 334 -5.65 13.55 -37.09
CA ALA A 334 -5.32 13.14 -38.46
C ALA A 334 -6.45 12.31 -39.10
N ILE A 335 -7.10 11.43 -38.32
CA ILE A 335 -8.28 10.68 -38.79
C ILE A 335 -9.43 11.64 -39.11
N TYR A 336 -9.67 12.64 -38.25
CA TYR A 336 -10.69 13.67 -38.48
C TYR A 336 -10.41 14.47 -39.75
N GLU A 337 -9.19 14.96 -39.94
CA GLU A 337 -8.79 15.73 -41.12
C GLU A 337 -8.97 14.93 -42.42
N ARG A 338 -8.74 13.60 -42.39
CA ARG A 338 -8.88 12.73 -43.56
C ARG A 338 -10.33 12.35 -43.88
N ARG A 339 -11.15 12.09 -42.85
CA ARG A 339 -12.52 11.53 -43.01
C ARG A 339 -13.62 12.58 -42.91
N GLY A 340 -13.34 13.75 -42.31
CA GLY A 340 -14.31 14.82 -42.07
C GLY A 340 -15.29 14.57 -40.92
N PHE A 341 -15.28 13.38 -40.31
CA PHE A 341 -16.08 13.02 -39.14
C PHE A 341 -15.38 11.94 -38.31
N LEU A 342 -15.76 11.84 -37.02
CA LEU A 342 -15.28 10.79 -36.12
C LEU A 342 -16.45 10.06 -35.47
N SER A 343 -16.30 8.76 -35.31
CA SER A 343 -17.17 7.90 -34.49
C SER A 343 -16.31 6.79 -33.86
N GLY A 344 -16.83 6.11 -32.84
CA GLY A 344 -16.13 4.95 -32.25
C GLY A 344 -15.76 3.90 -33.29
N LEU A 345 -16.68 3.60 -34.22
CA LEU A 345 -16.46 2.66 -35.31
C LEU A 345 -15.33 3.11 -36.25
N VAL A 346 -15.30 4.39 -36.63
CA VAL A 346 -14.25 4.95 -37.50
C VAL A 346 -12.87 4.93 -36.83
N ILE A 347 -12.82 5.07 -35.50
CA ILE A 347 -11.58 4.95 -34.72
C ILE A 347 -11.10 3.50 -34.70
N ASP A 348 -12.02 2.56 -34.44
CA ASP A 348 -11.71 1.13 -34.35
C ASP A 348 -11.34 0.50 -35.70
N GLU A 349 -11.81 1.07 -36.81
CA GLU A 349 -11.45 0.67 -38.19
C GLU A 349 -10.16 1.34 -38.71
N ALA A 350 -9.56 2.26 -37.96
CA ALA A 350 -8.36 2.98 -38.39
C ALA A 350 -7.08 2.19 -38.06
N GLU A 351 -6.31 1.83 -39.09
CA GLU A 351 -5.01 1.18 -38.91
C GLU A 351 -4.02 2.08 -38.15
N GLY A 352 -3.28 1.49 -37.19
CA GLY A 352 -2.28 2.21 -36.39
C GLY A 352 -2.85 3.13 -35.32
N CYS A 353 -4.18 3.13 -35.10
CA CYS A 353 -4.84 3.94 -34.09
C CYS A 353 -5.17 3.12 -32.83
N PRO A 354 -5.02 3.69 -31.61
CA PRO A 354 -5.60 3.09 -30.40
C PRO A 354 -7.13 2.92 -30.53
N SER A 355 -7.69 1.90 -29.89
CA SER A 355 -9.13 1.66 -29.93
C SER A 355 -9.94 2.80 -29.31
N SER A 356 -11.20 2.93 -29.70
CA SER A 356 -12.16 3.86 -29.14
C SER A 356 -12.28 3.69 -27.62
N SER A 357 -12.18 2.46 -27.10
CA SER A 357 -12.12 2.16 -25.66
C SER A 357 -10.86 2.67 -24.97
N ALA A 358 -9.70 2.62 -25.63
CA ALA A 358 -8.44 3.14 -25.09
C ALA A 358 -8.50 4.66 -24.91
N TYR A 359 -9.08 5.38 -25.88
CA TYR A 359 -9.37 6.82 -25.76
C TYR A 359 -10.35 7.11 -24.62
N GLN A 360 -11.44 6.35 -24.48
CA GLN A 360 -12.39 6.53 -23.37
C GLN A 360 -11.74 6.34 -22.01
N HIS A 361 -10.96 5.27 -21.84
CA HIS A 361 -10.32 4.98 -20.56
C HIS A 361 -9.24 6.02 -20.22
N ARG A 362 -8.51 6.53 -21.23
CA ARG A 362 -7.40 7.47 -21.02
C ARG A 362 -7.89 8.90 -20.74
N PHE A 363 -8.89 9.37 -21.47
CA PHE A 363 -9.39 10.75 -21.39
C PHE A 363 -10.77 10.86 -20.73
N GLY A 364 -11.30 9.75 -20.19
CA GLY A 364 -12.58 9.65 -19.51
C GLY A 364 -13.79 9.45 -20.44
N SER A 365 -13.80 10.01 -21.64
CA SER A 365 -14.87 9.80 -22.64
C SER A 365 -14.45 10.20 -24.06
N LEU A 366 -15.15 9.65 -25.08
CA LEU A 366 -14.91 10.03 -26.47
C LEU A 366 -15.23 11.50 -26.77
N LEU A 367 -16.27 12.11 -26.17
CA LEU A 367 -16.49 13.56 -26.35
C LEU A 367 -15.31 14.36 -25.86
N ARG A 368 -14.74 13.97 -24.72
CA ARG A 368 -13.62 14.72 -24.16
C ARG A 368 -12.45 14.66 -25.14
N CYS A 369 -12.17 13.50 -25.73
CA CYS A 369 -11.20 13.38 -26.83
C CYS A 369 -11.56 14.29 -28.01
N TYR A 370 -12.82 14.29 -28.47
CA TYR A 370 -13.28 15.12 -29.58
C TYR A 370 -13.12 16.62 -29.29
N SER A 371 -13.47 17.06 -28.07
CA SER A 371 -13.31 18.45 -27.65
C SER A 371 -11.85 18.88 -27.61
N LEU A 372 -10.94 17.99 -27.18
CA LEU A 372 -9.50 18.25 -27.12
C LEU A 372 -8.86 18.45 -28.51
N ILE A 373 -9.47 17.88 -29.56
CA ILE A 373 -9.03 18.07 -30.96
C ILE A 373 -9.89 19.08 -31.74
N GLY A 374 -10.81 19.79 -31.06
CA GLY A 374 -11.69 20.78 -31.68
C GLY A 374 -12.79 20.20 -32.57
N TYR A 375 -13.10 18.91 -32.45
CA TYR A 375 -14.19 18.27 -33.18
C TYR A 375 -15.49 18.32 -32.38
N THR A 376 -16.54 18.85 -32.99
CA THR A 376 -17.91 18.86 -32.43
C THR A 376 -18.79 17.96 -33.29
N PRO A 377 -19.22 16.78 -32.79
CA PRO A 377 -19.97 15.83 -33.60
C PRO A 377 -21.36 16.36 -33.98
N ALA A 378 -21.78 16.16 -35.23
CA ALA A 378 -23.03 16.71 -35.79
C ALA A 378 -24.30 15.94 -35.39
N ARG A 379 -24.20 14.75 -34.79
CA ARG A 379 -25.35 13.95 -34.34
C ARG A 379 -25.16 13.41 -32.92
N ASP A 380 -26.18 13.71 -32.12
CA ASP A 380 -26.67 13.01 -30.92
C ASP A 380 -25.88 13.12 -29.60
N TYR A 381 -25.90 14.33 -29.00
CA TYR A 381 -25.54 14.55 -27.59
C TYR A 381 -26.65 15.22 -26.76
N GLN A 382 -27.87 15.31 -27.27
CA GLN A 382 -29.02 15.82 -26.50
C GLN A 382 -29.19 15.04 -25.19
N TYR A 383 -28.83 13.76 -25.15
CA TYR A 383 -28.93 12.94 -23.95
C TYR A 383 -28.00 13.38 -22.80
N ILE A 384 -26.84 14.00 -23.08
CA ILE A 384 -25.91 14.45 -22.02
C ILE A 384 -26.45 15.71 -21.36
N GLU A 385 -26.96 16.64 -22.17
CA GLU A 385 -27.58 17.85 -21.68
C GLU A 385 -28.90 17.55 -20.95
N ALA A 386 -29.71 16.65 -21.50
CA ALA A 386 -30.89 16.10 -20.84
C ALA A 386 -30.54 15.45 -19.50
N ASN A 387 -29.52 14.56 -19.44
CA ASN A 387 -29.09 13.97 -18.18
C ASN A 387 -28.56 15.00 -17.17
N LYS A 388 -27.89 16.07 -17.64
CA LYS A 388 -27.46 17.19 -16.78
C LYS A 388 -28.66 17.96 -16.22
N ARG A 389 -29.72 18.15 -17.00
CA ARG A 389 -30.99 18.75 -16.56
C ARG A 389 -31.74 17.85 -15.59
N LEU A 390 -31.82 16.54 -15.85
CA LEU A 390 -32.39 15.57 -14.90
C LEU A 390 -31.70 15.61 -13.54
N ARG A 391 -30.37 15.65 -13.49
CA ARG A 391 -29.61 15.77 -12.22
C ARG A 391 -29.89 17.07 -11.47
N LYS A 392 -30.24 18.15 -12.18
CA LYS A 392 -30.67 19.40 -11.54
C LYS A 392 -32.12 19.33 -11.05
N MET A 393 -32.98 18.60 -11.75
CA MET A 393 -34.39 18.44 -11.40
C MET A 393 -34.62 17.44 -10.27
N HIS A 394 -33.77 16.41 -10.14
CA HIS A 394 -33.94 15.35 -9.15
C HIS A 394 -34.06 15.88 -7.71
N PRO A 395 -33.16 16.75 -7.20
CA PRO A 395 -33.29 17.28 -5.85
C PRO A 395 -34.57 18.12 -5.64
N LEU A 396 -35.01 18.84 -6.67
CA LEU A 396 -36.22 19.68 -6.61
C LEU A 396 -37.48 18.82 -6.50
N LEU A 397 -37.58 17.77 -7.31
CA LEU A 397 -38.72 16.85 -7.28
C LEU A 397 -38.72 15.97 -6.02
N LEU A 398 -37.54 15.58 -5.55
CA LEU A 398 -37.39 14.86 -4.27
C LEU A 398 -37.91 15.73 -3.11
N GLN A 399 -37.44 16.97 -3.02
CA GLN A 399 -37.91 17.92 -2.01
C GLN A 399 -39.42 18.18 -2.09
N GLN A 400 -39.95 18.38 -3.31
CA GLN A 400 -41.38 18.57 -3.52
C GLN A 400 -42.21 17.35 -3.07
N THR A 401 -41.72 16.14 -3.36
CA THR A 401 -42.38 14.89 -2.96
C THR A 401 -42.39 14.75 -1.44
N THR A 402 -41.23 14.97 -0.79
CA THR A 402 -41.09 14.94 0.66
C THR A 402 -42.01 15.95 1.36
N MET A 403 -42.09 17.18 0.85
CA MET A 403 -42.97 18.22 1.41
C MET A 403 -44.44 17.83 1.33
N LYS A 404 -44.90 17.28 0.19
CA LYS A 404 -46.29 16.83 0.03
C LYS A 404 -46.67 15.72 1.02
N ILE A 405 -45.76 14.79 1.29
CA ILE A 405 -45.98 13.73 2.28
C ILE A 405 -46.02 14.32 3.71
N ALA A 406 -45.15 15.30 3.99
CA ALA A 406 -45.16 15.99 5.28
C ALA A 406 -46.44 16.81 5.52
N ASP A 407 -47.00 17.46 4.48
CA ASP A 407 -48.22 18.27 4.58
C ASP A 407 -49.46 17.45 5.02
N VAL A 408 -49.47 16.14 4.74
CA VAL A 408 -50.53 15.21 5.17
C VAL A 408 -50.19 14.47 6.48
N GLY A 409 -49.17 14.93 7.19
CA GLY A 409 -48.73 14.39 8.48
C GLY A 409 -47.85 13.15 8.40
N GLY A 410 -47.30 12.83 7.23
CA GLY A 410 -46.33 11.73 7.06
C GLY A 410 -44.91 12.17 7.46
N HIS A 411 -44.16 11.26 8.10
CA HIS A 411 -42.73 11.46 8.36
C HIS A 411 -41.91 10.83 7.23
N VAL A 412 -40.84 11.49 6.76
CA VAL A 412 -39.99 11.00 5.67
C VAL A 412 -38.52 11.13 6.03
N GLU A 413 -37.79 10.04 5.92
CA GLU A 413 -36.34 10.00 6.06
C GLU A 413 -35.71 9.68 4.72
N VAL A 414 -34.70 10.44 4.31
CA VAL A 414 -34.02 10.24 3.03
C VAL A 414 -32.60 9.75 3.28
N ASP A 415 -32.22 8.63 2.68
CA ASP A 415 -30.86 8.13 2.76
C ASP A 415 -29.91 9.07 1.95
N PRO A 416 -28.86 9.63 2.58
CA PRO A 416 -28.01 10.65 1.94
C PRO A 416 -27.10 10.09 0.83
N SER A 417 -26.98 8.77 0.71
CA SER A 417 -26.14 8.11 -0.28
C SER A 417 -26.93 7.54 -1.47
N THR A 418 -28.21 7.22 -1.26
CA THR A 418 -29.06 6.55 -2.26
C THR A 418 -30.32 7.33 -2.64
N ASP A 419 -30.62 8.43 -1.93
CA ASP A 419 -31.87 9.21 -2.06
C ASP A 419 -33.15 8.39 -1.84
N LEU A 420 -33.06 7.19 -1.26
CA LEU A 420 -34.20 6.34 -0.94
C LEU A 420 -35.01 6.98 0.20
N MET A 421 -36.32 7.12 -0.01
CA MET A 421 -37.23 7.71 0.97
C MET A 421 -37.88 6.61 1.82
N LEU A 422 -37.62 6.61 3.13
CA LEU A 422 -38.34 5.80 4.09
C LEU A 422 -39.46 6.65 4.71
N VAL A 423 -40.70 6.36 4.32
CA VAL A 423 -41.89 7.06 4.81
C VAL A 423 -42.45 6.30 6.00
N ASN A 424 -42.70 7.02 7.08
CA ASN A 424 -43.37 6.53 8.29
C ASN A 424 -42.67 5.32 8.95
N HIS A 425 -41.42 5.04 8.61
CA HIS A 425 -40.68 3.81 8.93
C HIS A 425 -41.35 2.50 8.46
N GLU A 426 -42.27 2.59 7.49
CA GLU A 426 -43.12 1.48 7.04
C GLU A 426 -43.04 1.23 5.54
N LEU A 427 -42.76 2.27 4.74
CA LEU A 427 -42.80 2.21 3.28
C LEU A 427 -41.55 2.82 2.67
N SER A 428 -40.82 2.07 1.86
CA SER A 428 -39.67 2.55 1.11
C SER A 428 -40.04 2.95 -0.32
N ILE A 429 -39.68 4.17 -0.71
CA ILE A 429 -40.03 4.76 -2.01
C ILE A 429 -38.76 5.23 -2.73
N SER A 430 -38.53 4.75 -3.96
CA SER A 430 -37.53 5.30 -4.88
C SER A 430 -38.19 6.28 -5.87
N LEU A 431 -37.51 7.40 -6.16
CA LEU A 431 -37.93 8.39 -7.14
C LEU A 431 -37.04 8.32 -8.39
N VAL A 432 -37.63 8.02 -9.55
CA VAL A 432 -36.88 7.83 -10.80
C VAL A 432 -37.35 8.82 -11.87
N LEU A 433 -36.48 9.72 -12.31
CA LEU A 433 -36.77 10.66 -13.39
C LEU A 433 -36.48 10.04 -14.77
N CYS A 434 -37.47 10.07 -15.65
CA CYS A 434 -37.40 9.49 -16.98
C CYS A 434 -37.37 10.58 -18.06
N ARG A 435 -36.32 10.60 -18.88
CA ARG A 435 -36.20 11.53 -20.02
C ARG A 435 -37.23 11.26 -21.11
N CYS A 436 -37.65 12.32 -21.80
CA CYS A 436 -38.51 12.23 -22.97
C CYS A 436 -37.66 11.97 -24.23
N GLN A 437 -37.72 10.77 -24.78
CA GLN A 437 -37.05 10.45 -26.04
C GLN A 437 -38.00 10.59 -27.21
N VAL A 438 -37.70 11.49 -28.13
CA VAL A 438 -38.46 11.66 -29.38
C VAL A 438 -37.77 10.86 -30.48
N SER A 439 -38.50 9.95 -31.10
CA SER A 439 -38.00 9.20 -32.26
C SER A 439 -37.95 10.07 -33.53
N MET A 440 -37.23 9.61 -34.56
CA MET A 440 -37.21 10.28 -35.88
C MET A 440 -38.61 10.44 -36.51
N ALA A 441 -39.56 9.58 -36.12
CA ALA A 441 -40.94 9.62 -36.56
C ALA A 441 -41.87 10.45 -35.64
N GLY A 442 -41.31 11.16 -34.64
CA GLY A 442 -42.06 12.04 -33.74
C GLY A 442 -42.63 11.39 -32.47
N TYR A 443 -42.64 10.06 -32.37
CA TYR A 443 -43.16 9.36 -31.19
C TYR A 443 -42.31 9.58 -29.95
N LYS A 444 -42.96 9.76 -28.80
CA LYS A 444 -42.29 9.95 -27.50
C LYS A 444 -42.20 8.66 -26.70
N ARG A 445 -41.07 8.44 -26.05
CA ARG A 445 -40.79 7.26 -25.22
C ARG A 445 -40.02 7.63 -23.96
N TRP A 446 -40.32 6.93 -22.88
CA TRP A 446 -39.64 7.04 -21.59
C TRP A 446 -39.18 5.65 -21.18
N ASN A 447 -37.90 5.49 -20.82
CA ASN A 447 -37.41 4.22 -20.29
C ASN A 447 -37.16 4.39 -18.79
N ILE A 448 -37.92 3.64 -17.99
CA ILE A 448 -37.75 3.52 -16.54
C ILE A 448 -36.67 2.49 -16.27
N ARG A 449 -35.71 2.87 -15.43
CA ARG A 449 -34.71 1.95 -14.86
C ARG A 449 -35.02 1.86 -13.38
N PHE A 450 -35.42 0.69 -12.92
CA PHE A 450 -35.67 0.47 -11.51
C PHE A 450 -34.35 0.36 -10.75
N ASP A 451 -34.30 0.92 -9.55
CA ASP A 451 -33.18 0.74 -8.63
C ASP A 451 -33.27 -0.62 -7.93
N SER A 452 -33.24 -1.71 -8.69
CA SER A 452 -33.40 -3.07 -8.17
C SER A 452 -32.36 -3.46 -7.11
N GLY A 453 -31.25 -2.73 -7.00
CA GLY A 453 -30.27 -2.92 -5.93
C GLY A 453 -30.70 -2.36 -4.56
N LEU A 454 -31.65 -1.41 -4.55
CA LEU A 454 -32.18 -0.80 -3.33
C LEU A 454 -33.42 -1.53 -2.79
N ASN A 455 -34.08 -2.36 -3.62
CA ASN A 455 -35.32 -3.07 -3.30
C ASN A 455 -36.40 -2.17 -2.63
N PRO A 456 -36.80 -1.05 -3.26
CA PRO A 456 -37.88 -0.23 -2.72
C PRO A 456 -39.20 -1.00 -2.76
N ASP A 457 -40.14 -0.68 -1.88
CA ASP A 457 -41.52 -1.20 -1.95
C ASP A 457 -42.28 -0.58 -3.13
N LEU A 458 -41.98 0.69 -3.43
CA LEU A 458 -42.64 1.46 -4.47
C LEU A 458 -41.65 2.32 -5.25
N THR A 459 -41.81 2.38 -6.57
CA THR A 459 -41.06 3.29 -7.44
C THR A 459 -41.99 4.37 -7.99
N VAL A 460 -41.69 5.63 -7.70
CA VAL A 460 -42.33 6.80 -8.32
C VAL A 460 -41.53 7.17 -9.56
N ALA A 461 -42.00 6.74 -10.73
CA ALA A 461 -41.40 7.10 -12.01
C ALA A 461 -41.99 8.41 -12.53
N VAL A 462 -41.16 9.46 -12.63
CA VAL A 462 -41.55 10.78 -13.14
C VAL A 462 -41.26 10.83 -14.64
N ARG A 463 -42.30 10.92 -15.47
CA ARG A 463 -42.10 11.19 -16.90
C ARG A 463 -41.83 12.68 -17.07
N MET A 464 -40.70 13.02 -17.66
CA MET A 464 -40.37 14.42 -17.94
C MET A 464 -40.98 14.86 -19.27
N LYS A 465 -41.34 16.14 -19.39
CA LYS A 465 -41.64 16.78 -20.67
C LYS A 465 -40.39 16.87 -21.56
N GLU A 466 -40.58 17.23 -22.82
CA GLU A 466 -39.46 17.57 -23.71
C GLU A 466 -38.56 18.63 -23.06
N LEU A 467 -37.25 18.54 -23.28
CA LEU A 467 -36.20 19.40 -22.68
C LEU A 467 -36.01 19.28 -21.16
N GLU A 468 -36.74 18.37 -20.50
CA GLU A 468 -36.59 18.00 -19.09
C GLU A 468 -36.82 19.14 -18.09
N GLU A 469 -37.60 20.15 -18.46
CA GLU A 469 -37.86 21.33 -17.61
C GLU A 469 -38.94 21.11 -16.54
N ALA A 470 -39.86 20.17 -16.77
CA ALA A 470 -40.95 19.87 -15.85
C ALA A 470 -41.40 18.41 -15.96
N ALA A 471 -42.02 17.91 -14.89
CA ALA A 471 -42.75 16.65 -14.91
C ALA A 471 -43.98 16.76 -15.84
N GLN A 472 -44.23 15.70 -16.59
CA GLN A 472 -45.43 15.49 -17.40
C GLN A 472 -46.51 14.83 -16.55
N ASP A 473 -46.19 13.69 -15.96
CA ASP A 473 -47.03 12.88 -15.10
C ASP A 473 -46.17 11.90 -14.28
N TYR A 474 -46.82 11.17 -13.38
CA TYR A 474 -46.19 10.28 -12.40
C TYR A 474 -46.76 8.88 -12.53
N TYR A 475 -45.89 7.88 -12.45
CA TYR A 475 -46.28 6.48 -12.34
C TYR A 475 -45.88 5.97 -10.95
N ILE A 476 -46.85 5.46 -10.21
CA ILE A 476 -46.65 4.90 -8.87
C ILE A 476 -46.67 3.39 -9.02
N LEU A 477 -45.48 2.79 -9.07
CA LEU A 477 -45.29 1.39 -9.46
C LEU A 477 -44.91 0.55 -8.23
N PRO A 478 -45.81 -0.31 -7.73
CA PRO A 478 -45.47 -1.27 -6.68
C PRO A 478 -44.44 -2.27 -7.21
N THR A 479 -43.37 -2.51 -6.47
CA THR A 479 -42.30 -3.41 -6.91
C THR A 479 -42.80 -4.84 -7.13
N ILE A 480 -43.82 -5.27 -6.38
CA ILE A 480 -44.45 -6.58 -6.51
C ILE A 480 -45.08 -6.82 -7.89
N ASP A 481 -45.56 -5.76 -8.55
CA ASP A 481 -46.22 -5.86 -9.86
C ASP A 481 -45.21 -5.73 -11.03
N MET A 482 -43.95 -5.38 -10.74
CA MET A 482 -42.92 -5.10 -11.74
C MET A 482 -41.99 -6.29 -11.94
N GLU A 483 -42.32 -7.17 -12.89
CA GLU A 483 -41.53 -8.37 -13.20
C GLU A 483 -40.23 -8.09 -13.99
N CYS A 484 -40.10 -6.91 -14.60
CA CYS A 484 -38.96 -6.55 -15.46
C CYS A 484 -38.12 -5.39 -14.89
N PRO A 485 -36.78 -5.46 -14.94
CA PRO A 485 -35.87 -4.40 -14.44
C PRO A 485 -35.89 -3.12 -15.33
N HIS A 486 -36.51 -3.19 -16.50
CA HIS A 486 -36.66 -2.08 -17.41
C HIS A 486 -38.10 -2.03 -17.94
N LEU A 487 -38.76 -0.89 -17.75
CA LEU A 487 -40.09 -0.63 -18.28
C LEU A 487 -40.02 0.52 -19.30
N ARG A 488 -40.58 0.31 -20.49
CA ARG A 488 -40.63 1.33 -21.55
C ARG A 488 -42.06 1.84 -21.68
N LEU A 489 -42.25 3.12 -21.40
CA LEU A 489 -43.50 3.84 -21.59
C LEU A 489 -43.51 4.57 -22.93
N ALA A 490 -44.67 4.61 -23.56
CA ALA A 490 -45.00 5.40 -24.74
C ALA A 490 -46.08 6.43 -24.38
N GLU A 491 -46.52 7.22 -25.36
CA GLU A 491 -47.62 8.18 -25.20
C GLU A 491 -48.93 7.48 -24.83
N ASN A 492 -49.16 6.28 -25.38
CA ASN A 492 -50.28 5.40 -25.05
C ASN A 492 -49.72 4.04 -24.62
N ASN A 493 -50.03 3.59 -23.40
CA ASN A 493 -49.60 2.30 -22.88
C ASN A 493 -50.77 1.31 -22.75
N GLN A 494 -50.45 0.07 -22.37
CA GLN A 494 -51.48 -0.91 -22.05
C GLN A 494 -52.29 -0.44 -20.83
N ALA A 495 -53.58 -0.77 -20.79
CA ALA A 495 -54.47 -0.38 -19.70
C ALA A 495 -53.95 -0.81 -18.31
N SER A 496 -53.25 -1.95 -18.24
CA SER A 496 -52.60 -2.46 -17.03
C SER A 496 -51.49 -1.57 -16.48
N LEU A 497 -50.92 -0.67 -17.28
CA LEU A 497 -49.92 0.31 -16.83
C LEU A 497 -50.54 1.67 -16.55
N GLU A 498 -51.59 2.05 -17.30
CA GLU A 498 -52.27 3.33 -17.11
C GLU A 498 -53.01 3.41 -15.77
N ILE A 499 -53.34 2.29 -15.12
CA ILE A 499 -53.89 2.28 -13.75
C ILE A 499 -52.94 2.88 -12.70
N TYR A 500 -51.63 2.87 -12.97
CA TYR A 500 -50.59 3.39 -12.07
C TYR A 500 -50.24 4.85 -12.38
N ARG A 501 -50.87 5.45 -13.38
CA ARG A 501 -50.57 6.80 -13.86
C ARG A 501 -51.42 7.85 -13.14
N PHE A 502 -50.76 8.91 -12.70
CA PHE A 502 -51.36 10.03 -12.01
C PHE A 502 -50.79 11.35 -12.52
N ASP A 503 -51.64 12.36 -12.69
CA ASP A 503 -51.22 13.69 -13.13
C ASP A 503 -50.45 14.45 -12.03
N THR A 504 -50.70 14.08 -10.76
CA THR A 504 -50.09 14.72 -9.58
C THR A 504 -49.64 13.67 -8.56
N LEU A 505 -48.74 14.09 -7.66
CA LEU A 505 -48.31 13.29 -6.50
C LEU A 505 -49.34 13.22 -5.36
N ASP A 506 -50.58 13.66 -5.57
CA ASP A 506 -51.57 13.76 -4.48
C ASP A 506 -51.98 12.38 -3.97
N ILE A 507 -52.07 11.39 -4.86
CA ILE A 507 -52.33 10.00 -4.50
C ILE A 507 -51.25 9.43 -3.57
N LEU A 508 -49.97 9.81 -3.75
CA LEU A 508 -48.89 9.39 -2.86
C LEU A 508 -49.08 9.98 -1.46
N SER A 509 -49.61 11.20 -1.39
CA SER A 509 -49.97 11.87 -0.14
C SER A 509 -51.17 11.17 0.53
N GLU A 510 -52.16 10.72 -0.24
CA GLU A 510 -53.27 9.93 0.32
C GLU A 510 -52.81 8.58 0.89
N LEU A 511 -51.93 7.87 0.16
CA LEU A 511 -51.38 6.59 0.59
C LEU A 511 -50.51 6.69 1.84
N THR A 512 -49.93 7.87 2.11
CA THR A 512 -49.00 8.11 3.22
C THR A 512 -49.61 8.91 4.37
N ARG A 513 -50.88 9.34 4.24
CA ARG A 513 -51.62 10.12 5.24
C ARG A 513 -51.78 9.31 6.54
N ARG A 514 -51.41 9.91 7.68
CA ARG A 514 -51.72 9.35 9.00
C ARG A 514 -53.14 9.75 9.42
N THR A 515 -53.91 8.79 9.90
CA THR A 515 -55.25 9.02 10.45
C THR A 515 -55.30 8.42 11.86
N ASP A 516 -55.72 9.22 12.84
CA ASP A 516 -55.93 8.71 14.20
C ASP A 516 -57.09 7.73 14.23
N TYR A 517 -56.81 6.47 14.55
CA TYR A 517 -57.84 5.47 14.76
C TYR A 517 -58.52 5.77 16.11
N ARG A 518 -59.77 6.25 16.09
CA ARG A 518 -60.61 6.29 17.30
C ARG A 518 -60.80 4.85 17.78
N ARG A 519 -60.08 4.45 18.83
CA ARG A 519 -60.42 3.25 19.59
C ARG A 519 -61.86 3.38 20.07
N VAL A 520 -62.73 2.48 19.62
CA VAL A 520 -64.05 2.30 20.24
C VAL A 520 -63.78 1.88 21.69
N ALA A 521 -64.35 2.64 22.61
CA ALA A 521 -64.18 2.50 24.06
C ALA A 521 -64.75 1.18 24.60
#